data_AF-A0A7X0VFP1-F1
#
_entry.id   AF-A0A7X0VFP1-F1
#
_cell.length_a   1.000
_cell.length_b   1.000
_cell.length_c   1.000
_cell.angle_alpha   90.00
_cell.angle_beta   90.00
_cell.angle_gamma   90.00
#
_symmetry.space_group_name_H-M   'P 1'
#
loop_
_entity.id
_entity.type
_entity.pdbx_description
1 polymer ?
#
loop_
_entity_poly.entity_id
_entity_poly.type
_entity_poly.pdbx_seq_one_letter_code
_entity_poly.pdbx_strand_id
1 'polypeptide(L)'
;MMYETSGDPAAISSAVAINVNSDWMIDNIKQISMLNEKAGEIAYIYSDASGFLETGVKDEGLRKSLLGAYRKEMRNADADSGSSEMVLNNESYVVSYMKLKNLGLTIFKVQPSEFVFRYLHAFSLYLLVIFAVFLVLALFFSMKVSGIVYNPIRRLVNLAAGVNGKTMERDEIAFLSSVYRDSFDRLQKYDSRKFDYNHVLRDYFVKTILTGEVNRPQFSDSCKEYGLHLQYDSDYYAFVVKFDDFDQLQSRYSSKDIDLFKYAAINIFEEMIRDLGVAVGVSLNVNDVVMLFETRAGEHAPGDEIIQDAIGRFRETVCEYYPVSLTTSVSRRVRGVNHLPAEVRHAYNLSAYRFLFGKGSLITSERVMQNKANPRQSHSPKWETILLDNLRQGSVKGMKQAFEQIRDELSGMSYENALSSFMHLMTAIYNELFASGRIAPSGHGSGILEIWKSISNYETLDDVFQSTLVSLERMFQQTVTESSTDKNIVEAATELILLNYNDNALCADQIADSLGMNARRLAKTFKQATGMSIADYLNGVRMEKAAELLRSSRLSVNEVLLRVGYENESYFYRMFKNRYGMTPKEFALRMK
;
A
#
# COMPACT_ATOMS: atom_id res chain seq x y z
N MET A 1 20.80 -96.38 -73.24
CA MET A 1 20.22 -97.69 -73.58
C MET A 1 20.01 -98.45 -72.27
N MET A 2 18.80 -98.95 -72.03
CA MET A 2 18.53 -99.97 -71.00
C MET A 2 18.20 -101.27 -71.74
N TYR A 3 18.64 -102.42 -71.22
CA TYR A 3 18.47 -103.73 -71.85
C TYR A 3 17.75 -104.69 -70.89
N GLU A 4 16.91 -105.57 -71.44
CA GLU A 4 16.30 -106.69 -70.74
C GLU A 4 16.75 -107.99 -71.41
N THR A 5 17.37 -108.91 -70.66
CA THR A 5 17.95 -110.15 -71.20
C THR A 5 17.12 -111.36 -70.79
N SER A 6 16.55 -112.06 -71.77
CA SER A 6 15.92 -113.38 -71.56
C SER A 6 16.94 -114.51 -71.82
N GLY A 7 17.55 -115.01 -70.75
CA GLY A 7 18.01 -116.40 -70.65
C GLY A 7 19.26 -116.85 -71.42
N ASP A 8 19.71 -116.16 -72.47
CA ASP A 8 20.98 -116.43 -73.17
C ASP A 8 21.82 -115.13 -73.28
N PRO A 9 23.02 -115.02 -72.65
CA PRO A 9 23.75 -113.75 -72.54
C PRO A 9 24.27 -113.16 -73.85
N ALA A 10 24.29 -113.93 -74.94
CA ALA A 10 24.91 -113.52 -76.21
C ALA A 10 23.93 -113.03 -77.30
N ALA A 11 22.62 -113.02 -77.03
CA ALA A 11 21.61 -112.58 -77.99
C ALA A 11 20.64 -111.55 -77.38
N ILE A 12 20.86 -110.26 -77.66
CA ILE A 12 19.93 -109.18 -77.31
C ILE A 12 18.82 -109.13 -78.37
N SER A 13 17.58 -109.35 -77.94
CA SER A 13 16.41 -109.49 -78.82
C SER A 13 15.77 -108.16 -79.24
N SER A 14 16.01 -107.04 -78.54
CA SER A 14 15.72 -105.67 -79.01
C SER A 14 16.32 -104.59 -78.09
N ALA A 15 16.57 -103.38 -78.61
CA ALA A 15 17.07 -102.21 -77.86
C ALA A 15 16.38 -100.92 -78.31
N VAL A 16 16.11 -100.01 -77.36
CA VAL A 16 15.59 -98.66 -77.64
C VAL A 16 16.70 -97.63 -77.47
N ALA A 17 17.00 -96.91 -78.56
CA ALA A 17 17.87 -95.75 -78.57
C ALA A 17 17.02 -94.48 -78.63
N ILE A 18 17.08 -93.66 -77.58
CA ILE A 18 16.48 -92.32 -77.60
C ILE A 18 17.56 -91.35 -78.02
N ASN A 19 17.38 -90.75 -79.20
CA ASN A 19 18.24 -89.71 -79.72
C ASN A 19 17.66 -88.35 -79.32
N VAL A 20 18.31 -87.66 -78.39
CA VAL A 20 17.91 -86.31 -77.97
C VAL A 20 18.83 -85.31 -78.65
N ASN A 21 18.24 -84.31 -79.31
CA ASN A 21 18.99 -83.24 -79.98
C ASN A 21 19.73 -82.38 -78.94
N SER A 22 21.06 -82.23 -79.11
CA SER A 22 21.92 -81.43 -78.25
C SER A 22 21.50 -79.96 -78.18
N ASP A 23 20.98 -79.40 -79.27
CA ASP A 23 20.58 -77.99 -79.34
C ASP A 23 19.38 -77.70 -78.42
N TRP A 24 18.44 -78.64 -78.33
CA TRP A 24 17.24 -78.52 -77.48
C TRP A 24 17.60 -78.46 -75.99
N MET A 25 18.62 -79.22 -75.57
CA MET A 25 19.05 -79.23 -74.17
C MET A 25 19.75 -77.92 -73.79
N ILE A 26 20.56 -77.36 -74.70
CA ILE A 26 21.28 -76.11 -74.50
C ILE A 26 20.31 -74.92 -74.44
N ASP A 27 19.33 -74.86 -75.33
CA ASP A 27 18.35 -73.77 -75.34
C ASP A 27 17.48 -73.78 -74.08
N ASN A 28 17.13 -74.95 -73.54
CA ASN A 28 16.43 -75.03 -72.25
C ASN A 28 17.31 -74.55 -71.09
N ILE A 29 18.61 -74.87 -71.07
CA ILE A 29 19.52 -74.38 -70.02
C ILE A 29 19.72 -72.86 -70.12
N LYS A 30 19.81 -72.30 -71.34
CA LYS A 30 19.84 -70.84 -71.56
C LYS A 30 18.58 -70.14 -71.03
N GLN A 31 17.41 -70.75 -71.22
CA GLN A 31 16.16 -70.23 -70.68
C GLN A 31 16.09 -70.31 -69.14
N ILE A 32 16.53 -71.42 -68.55
CA ILE A 32 16.50 -71.62 -67.08
C ILE A 32 17.52 -70.71 -66.37
N SER A 33 18.65 -70.40 -67.00
CA SER A 33 19.71 -69.55 -66.43
C SER A 33 19.48 -68.03 -66.57
N MET A 34 18.34 -67.60 -67.14
CA MET A 34 17.98 -66.20 -67.37
C MET A 34 19.16 -65.36 -67.93
N LEU A 35 19.83 -65.87 -68.96
CA LEU A 35 20.90 -65.13 -69.64
C LEU A 35 20.29 -64.09 -70.56
N ASN A 36 20.66 -62.82 -70.36
CA ASN A 36 20.16 -61.74 -71.19
C ASN A 36 21.18 -61.44 -72.29
N GLU A 37 20.96 -61.99 -73.50
CA GLU A 37 21.87 -61.83 -74.65
C GLU A 37 22.15 -60.35 -74.99
N LYS A 38 21.24 -59.43 -74.66
CA LYS A 38 21.43 -57.98 -74.88
C LYS A 38 22.45 -57.32 -73.94
N ALA A 39 22.86 -57.96 -72.86
CA ALA A 39 23.82 -57.43 -71.89
C ALA A 39 25.26 -57.96 -72.10
N GLY A 40 25.52 -58.66 -73.20
CA GLY A 40 26.81 -59.30 -73.46
C GLY A 40 27.11 -60.46 -72.50
N GLU A 41 26.09 -60.98 -71.84
CA GLU A 41 26.21 -62.14 -70.96
C GLU A 41 26.38 -63.41 -71.78
N ILE A 42 27.51 -64.08 -71.60
CA ILE A 42 27.80 -65.34 -72.28
C ILE A 42 27.88 -66.45 -71.25
N ALA A 43 27.16 -67.54 -71.48
CA ALA A 43 27.33 -68.75 -70.70
C ALA A 43 28.08 -69.86 -71.44
N TYR A 44 28.94 -70.52 -70.69
CA TYR A 44 29.70 -71.68 -71.14
C TYR A 44 29.36 -72.87 -70.25
N ILE A 45 29.11 -74.02 -70.88
CA ILE A 45 28.83 -75.26 -70.15
C ILE A 45 30.02 -76.21 -70.36
N TYR A 46 30.63 -76.60 -69.26
CA TYR A 46 31.77 -77.50 -69.24
C TYR A 46 31.38 -78.87 -68.67
N SER A 47 31.69 -79.93 -69.40
CA SER A 47 31.56 -81.32 -68.97
C SER A 47 32.95 -81.90 -68.65
N ASP A 48 33.08 -82.55 -67.49
CA ASP A 48 34.35 -83.17 -67.08
C ASP A 48 34.79 -84.32 -68.02
N ALA A 49 33.84 -84.98 -68.71
CA ALA A 49 34.12 -86.13 -69.58
C ALA A 49 34.43 -85.74 -71.05
N SER A 50 33.82 -84.66 -71.53
CA SER A 50 33.83 -84.29 -72.96
C SER A 50 34.29 -82.86 -73.24
N GLY A 51 34.68 -82.11 -72.20
CA GLY A 51 35.12 -80.73 -72.33
C GLY A 51 33.96 -79.74 -72.45
N PHE A 52 34.20 -78.55 -73.02
CA PHE A 52 33.12 -77.60 -73.26
C PHE A 52 32.13 -78.16 -74.27
N LEU A 53 30.88 -78.27 -73.86
CA LEU A 53 29.76 -78.64 -74.73
C LEU A 53 29.46 -77.42 -75.61
N GLU A 54 29.43 -77.59 -76.92
CA GLU A 54 29.38 -76.48 -77.88
C GLU A 54 28.24 -75.50 -77.60
N THR A 55 28.58 -74.34 -77.04
CA THR A 55 27.72 -73.15 -77.04
C THR A 55 28.23 -72.20 -78.13
N GLY A 56 27.29 -71.59 -78.86
CA GLY A 56 27.44 -70.95 -80.19
C GLY A 56 28.39 -69.75 -80.35
N VAL A 57 29.44 -69.60 -79.54
CA VAL A 57 30.52 -68.62 -79.77
C VAL A 57 31.88 -69.33 -79.77
N LYS A 58 32.58 -69.26 -80.90
CA LYS A 58 33.86 -69.95 -81.21
C LYS A 58 35.10 -69.10 -80.86
N ASP A 59 35.15 -68.49 -79.68
CA ASP A 59 36.38 -67.84 -79.21
C ASP A 59 37.23 -68.82 -78.37
N GLU A 60 38.23 -69.44 -79.01
CA GLU A 60 39.14 -70.40 -78.38
C GLU A 60 40.02 -69.77 -77.29
N GLY A 61 40.36 -68.47 -77.42
CA GLY A 61 41.19 -67.75 -76.46
C GLY A 61 40.47 -67.53 -75.12
N LEU A 62 39.17 -67.21 -75.20
CA LEU A 62 38.31 -67.03 -74.03
C LEU A 62 38.10 -68.37 -73.31
N ARG A 63 37.84 -69.47 -74.04
CA ARG A 63 37.65 -70.82 -73.47
C ARG A 63 38.89 -71.31 -72.72
N LYS A 64 40.09 -71.09 -73.28
CA LYS A 64 41.35 -71.49 -72.66
C LYS A 64 41.66 -70.70 -71.40
N SER A 65 41.35 -69.41 -71.42
CA SER A 65 41.56 -68.52 -70.27
C SER A 65 40.52 -68.79 -69.16
N LEU A 66 39.26 -69.09 -69.51
CA LEU A 66 38.23 -69.54 -68.57
C LEU A 66 38.60 -70.87 -67.91
N LEU A 67 39.13 -71.84 -68.66
CA LEU A 67 39.67 -73.09 -68.09
C LEU A 67 40.87 -72.85 -67.18
N GLY A 68 41.74 -71.90 -67.54
CA GLY A 68 42.86 -71.48 -66.71
C GLY A 68 42.40 -70.89 -65.38
N ALA A 69 41.45 -69.96 -65.41
CA ALA A 69 40.82 -69.37 -64.22
C ALA A 69 40.07 -70.43 -63.39
N TYR A 70 39.26 -71.26 -64.05
CA TYR A 70 38.52 -72.36 -63.41
C TYR A 70 39.44 -73.36 -62.71
N ARG A 71 40.51 -73.83 -63.38
CA ARG A 71 41.48 -74.76 -62.76
C ARG A 71 42.28 -74.13 -61.63
N LYS A 72 42.54 -72.82 -61.70
CA LYS A 72 43.29 -72.09 -60.67
C LYS A 72 42.45 -71.84 -59.42
N GLU A 73 41.15 -71.57 -59.56
CA GLU A 73 40.24 -71.33 -58.43
C GLU A 73 39.66 -72.62 -57.82
N MET A 74 39.40 -73.68 -58.61
CA MET A 74 38.84 -74.95 -58.10
C MET A 74 39.84 -75.89 -57.43
N ARG A 75 41.15 -75.62 -57.48
CA ARG A 75 42.11 -76.47 -56.72
C ARG A 75 41.88 -76.41 -55.21
N ASN A 76 41.13 -75.43 -54.72
CA ASN A 76 40.92 -75.15 -53.30
C ASN A 76 39.44 -74.89 -52.89
N ALA A 77 38.44 -75.06 -53.78
CA ALA A 77 37.05 -74.69 -53.47
C ALA A 77 36.07 -75.88 -53.60
N ASP A 78 35.58 -76.39 -52.47
CA ASP A 78 34.44 -77.34 -52.37
C ASP A 78 33.07 -76.68 -52.65
N ALA A 79 33.07 -75.38 -53.01
CA ALA A 79 31.86 -74.58 -53.19
C ALA A 79 31.15 -74.86 -54.51
N ASP A 80 29.83 -75.02 -54.45
CA ASP A 80 28.99 -75.30 -55.61
C ASP A 80 28.74 -74.09 -56.53
N SER A 81 29.17 -72.88 -56.12
CA SER A 81 29.17 -71.67 -56.95
C SER A 81 30.15 -70.61 -56.45
N GLY A 82 30.62 -69.71 -57.32
CA GLY A 82 31.49 -68.58 -56.98
C GLY A 82 31.57 -67.51 -58.06
N SER A 83 32.22 -66.38 -57.78
CA SER A 83 32.46 -65.30 -58.76
C SER A 83 33.84 -64.68 -58.61
N SER A 84 34.49 -64.35 -59.72
CA SER A 84 35.80 -63.71 -59.78
C SER A 84 35.87 -62.69 -60.93
N GLU A 85 36.77 -61.73 -60.78
CA GLU A 85 37.07 -60.76 -61.85
C GLU A 85 38.23 -61.27 -62.70
N MET A 86 38.09 -61.08 -64.00
CA MET A 86 39.04 -61.55 -65.00
C MET A 86 39.26 -60.48 -66.05
N VAL A 87 40.52 -60.23 -66.41
CA VAL A 87 40.87 -59.30 -67.49
C VAL A 87 41.27 -60.09 -68.72
N LEU A 88 40.64 -59.81 -69.86
CA LEU A 88 40.88 -60.44 -71.14
C LEU A 88 40.95 -59.35 -72.22
N ASN A 89 42.03 -59.35 -73.01
CA ASN A 89 42.26 -58.36 -74.08
C ASN A 89 42.05 -56.88 -73.65
N ASN A 90 42.54 -56.53 -72.46
CA ASN A 90 42.41 -55.19 -71.85
C ASN A 90 41.00 -54.78 -71.42
N GLU A 91 40.03 -55.69 -71.46
CA GLU A 91 38.69 -55.48 -70.93
C GLU A 91 38.47 -56.34 -69.67
N SER A 92 37.78 -55.76 -68.69
CA SER A 92 37.50 -56.44 -67.43
C SER A 92 36.13 -57.11 -67.48
N TYR A 93 36.10 -58.36 -67.06
CA TYR A 93 34.92 -59.21 -67.02
C TYR A 93 34.71 -59.75 -65.61
N VAL A 94 33.45 -59.92 -65.23
CA VAL A 94 33.05 -60.67 -64.04
C VAL A 94 32.63 -62.06 -64.52
N VAL A 95 33.29 -63.08 -64.01
CA VAL A 95 33.02 -64.48 -64.29
C VAL A 95 32.41 -65.13 -63.06
N SER A 96 31.24 -65.72 -63.20
CA SER A 96 30.58 -66.51 -62.16
C SER A 96 30.49 -67.95 -62.60
N TYR A 97 30.58 -68.90 -61.67
CA TYR A 97 30.45 -70.32 -61.98
C TYR A 97 29.51 -71.03 -61.02
N MET A 98 28.90 -72.13 -61.49
CA MET A 98 28.05 -73.03 -60.70
C MET A 98 28.26 -74.48 -61.13
N LYS A 99 28.44 -75.39 -60.18
CA LYS A 99 28.68 -76.82 -60.41
C LYS A 99 27.42 -77.66 -60.17
N LEU A 100 27.04 -78.44 -61.18
CA LEU A 100 25.92 -79.38 -61.13
C LEU A 100 26.45 -80.80 -60.90
N LYS A 101 26.72 -81.13 -59.63
CA LYS A 101 27.38 -82.37 -59.19
C LYS A 101 26.77 -83.67 -59.75
N ASN A 102 25.44 -83.77 -59.83
CA ASN A 102 24.76 -85.00 -60.27
C ASN A 102 24.89 -85.29 -61.77
N LEU A 103 25.27 -84.29 -62.58
CA LEU A 103 25.41 -84.41 -64.03
C LEU A 103 26.87 -84.25 -64.50
N GLY A 104 27.79 -83.92 -63.59
CA GLY A 104 29.20 -83.67 -63.94
C GLY A 104 29.41 -82.42 -64.81
N LEU A 105 28.50 -81.43 -64.72
CA LEU A 105 28.51 -80.22 -65.53
C LEU A 105 28.82 -78.99 -64.69
N THR A 106 29.55 -78.03 -65.24
CA THR A 106 29.79 -76.69 -64.63
C THR A 106 29.37 -75.61 -65.61
N ILE A 107 28.57 -74.67 -65.13
CA ILE A 107 28.10 -73.52 -65.91
C ILE A 107 28.91 -72.29 -65.50
N PHE A 108 29.55 -71.64 -66.47
CA PHE A 108 30.16 -70.33 -66.31
C PHE A 108 29.26 -69.28 -66.92
N LYS A 109 29.10 -68.15 -66.24
CA LYS A 109 28.48 -66.93 -66.74
C LYS A 109 29.56 -65.85 -66.77
N VAL A 110 29.78 -65.25 -67.93
CA VAL A 110 30.80 -64.21 -68.16
C VAL A 110 30.08 -62.94 -68.61
N GLN A 111 30.40 -61.81 -67.99
CA GLN A 111 29.82 -60.51 -68.33
C GLN A 111 30.86 -59.38 -68.22
N PRO A 112 30.85 -58.36 -69.09
CA PRO A 112 31.78 -57.22 -68.97
C PRO A 112 31.48 -56.36 -67.74
N SER A 113 32.50 -55.88 -67.03
CA SER A 113 32.34 -55.11 -65.78
C SER A 113 31.70 -53.74 -66.02
N GLU A 114 31.91 -53.12 -67.19
CA GLU A 114 31.32 -51.82 -67.55
C GLU A 114 29.78 -51.86 -67.48
N PHE A 115 29.16 -52.98 -67.90
CA PHE A 115 27.71 -53.15 -67.81
C PHE A 115 27.21 -53.26 -66.37
N VAL A 116 28.01 -53.86 -65.48
CA VAL A 116 27.70 -53.96 -64.04
C VAL A 116 27.78 -52.57 -63.38
N PHE A 117 28.82 -51.80 -63.68
CA PHE A 117 29.08 -50.50 -63.03
C PHE A 117 28.33 -49.31 -63.65
N ARG A 118 27.87 -49.39 -64.92
CA ARG A 118 27.08 -48.33 -65.58
C ARG A 118 25.83 -47.93 -64.79
N TYR A 119 25.20 -48.90 -64.12
CA TYR A 119 24.05 -48.64 -63.25
C TYR A 119 24.42 -47.80 -62.03
N LEU A 120 25.63 -47.93 -61.48
CA LEU A 120 26.07 -47.14 -60.32
C LEU A 120 26.33 -45.67 -60.68
N HIS A 121 26.92 -45.39 -61.84
CA HIS A 121 27.12 -44.01 -62.28
C HIS A 121 25.80 -43.30 -62.59
N ALA A 122 24.88 -43.97 -63.30
CA ALA A 122 23.54 -43.43 -63.52
C ALA A 122 22.82 -43.13 -62.19
N PHE A 123 22.93 -44.04 -61.22
CA PHE A 123 22.36 -43.87 -59.88
C PHE A 123 22.93 -42.64 -59.15
N SER A 124 24.24 -42.39 -59.23
CA SER A 124 24.87 -41.22 -58.60
C SER A 124 24.38 -39.88 -59.18
N LEU A 125 24.12 -39.82 -60.50
CA LEU A 125 23.56 -38.63 -61.15
C LEU A 125 22.11 -38.39 -60.69
N TYR A 126 21.29 -39.44 -60.57
CA TYR A 126 19.94 -39.31 -60.01
C TYR A 126 19.95 -38.75 -58.60
N LEU A 127 20.85 -39.22 -57.72
CA LEU A 127 20.98 -38.69 -56.36
C LEU A 127 21.37 -37.21 -56.34
N LEU A 128 22.29 -36.78 -57.22
CA LEU A 128 22.71 -35.38 -57.29
C LEU A 128 21.55 -34.48 -57.74
N VAL A 129 20.77 -34.90 -58.74
CA VAL A 129 19.58 -34.18 -59.20
C VAL A 129 18.52 -34.10 -58.08
N ILE A 130 18.25 -35.22 -57.39
CA ILE A 130 17.33 -35.26 -56.25
C ILE A 130 17.80 -34.28 -55.15
N PHE A 131 19.08 -34.29 -54.82
CA PHE A 131 19.65 -33.38 -53.82
C PHE A 131 19.50 -31.90 -54.22
N ALA A 132 19.77 -31.56 -55.48
CA ALA A 132 19.59 -30.21 -56.00
C ALA A 132 18.11 -29.76 -55.92
N VAL A 133 17.17 -30.65 -56.25
CA VAL A 133 15.73 -30.39 -56.10
C VAL A 133 15.36 -30.16 -54.63
N PHE A 134 15.85 -31.00 -53.72
CA PHE A 134 15.62 -30.82 -52.28
C PHE A 134 16.19 -29.52 -51.74
N LEU A 135 17.37 -29.09 -52.21
CA LEU A 135 17.97 -27.81 -51.82
C LEU A 135 17.11 -26.62 -52.26
N VAL A 136 16.61 -26.65 -53.50
CA VAL A 136 15.70 -25.61 -54.02
C VAL A 136 14.39 -25.59 -53.24
N LEU A 137 13.81 -26.77 -52.96
CA LEU A 137 12.61 -26.87 -52.14
C LEU A 137 12.84 -26.37 -50.71
N ALA A 138 13.98 -26.69 -50.09
CA ALA A 138 14.32 -26.21 -48.75
C ALA A 138 14.45 -24.68 -48.71
N LEU A 139 15.08 -24.07 -49.71
CA LEU A 139 15.15 -22.61 -49.84
C LEU A 139 13.76 -22.00 -50.04
N PHE A 140 12.93 -22.60 -50.91
CA PHE A 140 11.56 -22.15 -51.13
C PHE A 140 10.71 -22.23 -49.86
N PHE A 141 10.77 -23.35 -49.14
CA PHE A 141 10.09 -23.54 -47.87
C PHE A 141 10.60 -22.58 -46.80
N SER A 142 11.92 -22.36 -46.70
CA SER A 142 12.51 -21.40 -45.76
C SER A 142 11.98 -19.98 -45.98
N MET A 143 11.89 -19.54 -47.24
CA MET A 143 11.30 -18.23 -47.58
C MET A 143 9.80 -18.17 -47.22
N LYS A 144 9.03 -19.24 -47.51
CA LYS A 144 7.61 -19.30 -47.16
C LYS A 144 7.37 -19.29 -45.64
N VAL A 145 8.13 -20.10 -44.89
CA VAL A 145 8.03 -20.19 -43.44
C VAL A 145 8.46 -18.89 -42.77
N SER A 146 9.54 -18.26 -43.24
CA SER A 146 9.95 -16.93 -42.79
C SER A 146 8.83 -15.89 -42.95
N GLY A 147 8.14 -15.90 -44.10
CA GLY A 147 6.97 -15.06 -44.32
C GLY A 147 5.78 -15.38 -43.42
N ILE A 148 5.56 -16.65 -43.04
CA ILE A 148 4.48 -17.06 -42.14
C ILE A 148 4.77 -16.62 -40.69
N VAL A 149 6.03 -16.70 -40.25
CA VAL A 149 6.42 -16.36 -38.86
C VAL A 149 6.58 -14.86 -38.67
N TYR A 150 7.21 -14.16 -39.61
CA TYR A 150 7.61 -12.76 -39.43
C TYR A 150 6.48 -11.75 -39.73
N ASN A 151 5.63 -12.03 -40.73
CA ASN A 151 4.54 -11.11 -41.10
C ASN A 151 3.50 -10.85 -39.99
N PRO A 152 3.00 -11.85 -39.23
CA PRO A 152 2.06 -11.59 -38.15
C PRO A 152 2.70 -10.78 -37.01
N ILE A 153 3.96 -11.03 -36.67
CA ILE A 153 4.70 -10.27 -35.65
C ILE A 153 4.82 -8.80 -36.08
N ARG A 154 5.23 -8.55 -37.32
CA ARG A 154 5.34 -7.20 -37.87
C ARG A 154 4.00 -6.44 -37.90
N ARG A 155 2.88 -7.13 -38.18
CA ARG A 155 1.54 -6.54 -38.09
C ARG A 155 1.19 -6.13 -36.66
N LEU A 156 1.49 -6.99 -35.68
CA LEU A 156 1.28 -6.68 -34.25
C LEU A 156 2.12 -5.48 -33.80
N VAL A 157 3.38 -5.42 -34.21
CA VAL A 157 4.27 -4.28 -33.93
C VAL A 157 3.71 -2.98 -34.52
N ASN A 158 3.25 -3.00 -35.79
CA ASN A 158 2.68 -1.82 -36.44
C ASN A 158 1.37 -1.37 -35.78
N LEU A 159 0.50 -2.30 -35.40
CA LEU A 159 -0.73 -1.99 -34.66
C LEU A 159 -0.41 -1.38 -33.28
N ALA A 160 0.57 -1.94 -32.56
CA ALA A 160 1.03 -1.44 -31.27
C ALA A 160 1.70 -0.05 -31.37
N ALA A 161 2.48 0.20 -32.42
CA ALA A 161 3.14 1.48 -32.67
C ALA A 161 2.13 2.60 -32.99
N GLY A 162 1.04 2.28 -33.70
CA GLY A 162 -0.02 3.24 -34.04
C GLY A 162 -0.82 3.73 -32.82
N VAL A 163 -0.91 2.94 -31.75
CA VAL A 163 -1.69 3.29 -30.53
C VAL A 163 -0.86 4.11 -29.54
N ASN A 164 0.45 3.85 -29.45
CA ASN A 164 1.30 4.42 -28.39
C ASN A 164 2.26 5.52 -28.86
N GLY A 165 2.31 5.85 -30.16
CA GLY A 165 3.13 6.95 -30.70
C GLY A 165 4.64 6.79 -30.51
N LYS A 166 5.11 5.61 -30.07
CA LYS A 166 6.53 5.30 -29.86
C LYS A 166 7.14 4.73 -31.13
N THR A 167 8.30 5.24 -31.52
CA THR A 167 9.12 4.69 -32.60
C THR A 167 9.85 3.43 -32.11
N MET A 168 9.89 2.42 -32.98
CA MET A 168 10.48 1.12 -32.70
C MET A 168 12.01 1.20 -32.62
N GLU A 169 12.59 0.86 -31.46
CA GLU A 169 14.04 0.65 -31.32
C GLU A 169 14.37 -0.84 -31.49
N ARG A 170 14.98 -1.17 -32.65
CA ARG A 170 15.73 -2.37 -33.09
C ARG A 170 15.26 -3.81 -32.74
N ASP A 171 14.48 -4.06 -31.69
CA ASP A 171 13.98 -5.38 -31.31
C ASP A 171 12.44 -5.39 -31.16
N GLU A 172 11.77 -6.12 -32.06
CA GLU A 172 10.31 -6.27 -32.12
C GLU A 172 9.74 -6.97 -30.89
N ILE A 173 10.46 -7.96 -30.34
CA ILE A 173 9.99 -8.77 -29.21
C ILE A 173 10.11 -7.97 -27.91
N ALA A 174 11.24 -7.26 -27.74
CA ALA A 174 11.42 -6.36 -26.61
C ALA A 174 10.40 -5.21 -26.63
N PHE A 175 10.14 -4.63 -27.81
CA PHE A 175 9.12 -3.60 -27.99
C PHE A 175 7.72 -4.10 -27.63
N LEU A 176 7.29 -5.25 -28.17
CA LEU A 176 5.99 -5.85 -27.86
C LEU A 176 5.85 -6.20 -26.37
N SER A 177 6.90 -6.71 -25.74
CA SER A 177 6.90 -7.00 -24.30
C SER A 177 6.74 -5.74 -23.46
N SER A 178 7.36 -4.63 -23.86
CA SER A 178 7.21 -3.34 -23.18
C SER A 178 5.82 -2.74 -23.36
N VAL A 179 5.23 -2.85 -24.56
CA VAL A 179 3.86 -2.38 -24.84
C VAL A 179 2.83 -3.24 -24.11
N TYR A 180 3.02 -4.56 -24.08
CA TYR A 180 2.15 -5.48 -23.34
C TYR A 180 2.21 -5.19 -21.83
N ARG A 181 3.40 -4.98 -21.27
CA ARG A 181 3.56 -4.59 -19.86
C ARG A 181 2.89 -3.24 -19.57
N ASP A 182 3.08 -2.22 -20.42
CA ASP A 182 2.42 -0.92 -20.24
C ASP A 182 0.89 -1.03 -20.38
N SER A 183 0.39 -1.84 -21.33
CA SER A 183 -1.04 -2.09 -21.50
C SER A 183 -1.63 -2.87 -20.33
N PHE A 184 -0.91 -3.86 -19.80
CA PHE A 184 -1.31 -4.60 -18.61
C PHE A 184 -1.32 -3.71 -17.37
N ASP A 185 -0.28 -2.89 -17.17
CA ASP A 185 -0.22 -1.90 -16.08
C ASP A 185 -1.34 -0.86 -16.21
N ARG A 186 -1.69 -0.44 -17.44
CA ARG A 186 -2.85 0.44 -17.69
C ARG A 186 -4.17 -0.27 -17.43
N LEU A 187 -4.35 -1.52 -17.87
CA LEU A 187 -5.55 -2.32 -17.61
C LEU A 187 -5.74 -2.53 -16.11
N GLN A 188 -4.68 -2.86 -15.37
CA GLN A 188 -4.71 -2.98 -13.92
C GLN A 188 -5.05 -1.62 -13.26
N LYS A 189 -4.45 -0.52 -13.74
CA LYS A 189 -4.85 0.83 -13.29
C LYS A 189 -6.29 1.17 -13.65
N TYR A 190 -6.83 0.70 -14.77
CA TYR A 190 -8.22 0.91 -15.18
C TYR A 190 -9.20 0.08 -14.35
N ASP A 191 -8.89 -1.18 -14.05
CA ASP A 191 -9.73 -2.03 -13.19
C ASP A 191 -9.73 -1.53 -11.75
N SER A 192 -8.57 -1.15 -11.19
CA SER A 192 -8.53 -0.46 -9.88
C SER A 192 -9.34 0.84 -9.90
N ARG A 193 -9.21 1.65 -10.96
CA ARG A 193 -10.04 2.85 -11.13
C ARG A 193 -11.52 2.54 -11.31
N LYS A 194 -11.91 1.41 -11.89
CA LYS A 194 -13.33 1.06 -12.11
C LYS A 194 -14.01 0.65 -10.81
N PHE A 195 -13.31 -0.08 -9.94
CA PHE A 195 -13.77 -0.35 -8.57
C PHE A 195 -13.84 0.94 -7.75
N ASP A 196 -12.81 1.79 -7.81
CA ASP A 196 -12.82 3.11 -7.16
C ASP A 196 -13.94 4.00 -7.71
N TYR A 197 -14.19 3.96 -9.02
CA TYR A 197 -15.19 4.80 -9.69
C TYR A 197 -16.62 4.43 -9.31
N ASN A 198 -16.97 3.14 -9.28
CA ASN A 198 -18.30 2.70 -8.84
C ASN A 198 -18.53 3.00 -7.35
N HIS A 199 -17.51 2.83 -6.50
CA HIS A 199 -17.59 3.22 -5.09
C HIS A 199 -17.80 4.73 -4.94
N VAL A 200 -17.05 5.55 -5.67
CA VAL A 200 -17.17 7.01 -5.64
C VAL A 200 -18.53 7.48 -6.15
N LEU A 201 -19.07 6.86 -7.21
CA LEU A 201 -20.41 7.16 -7.72
C LEU A 201 -21.51 6.74 -6.75
N ARG A 202 -21.38 5.57 -6.12
CA ARG A 202 -22.26 5.13 -5.02
C ARG A 202 -22.27 6.17 -3.90
N ASP A 203 -21.09 6.55 -3.39
CA ASP A 203 -20.95 7.55 -2.33
C ASP A 203 -21.54 8.90 -2.75
N TYR A 204 -21.30 9.34 -3.99
CA TYR A 204 -21.84 10.58 -4.52
C TYR A 204 -23.38 10.56 -4.60
N PHE A 205 -23.96 9.44 -5.03
CA PHE A 205 -25.41 9.30 -5.10
C PHE A 205 -26.05 9.26 -3.70
N VAL A 206 -25.45 8.53 -2.75
CA VAL A 206 -25.89 8.55 -1.34
C VAL A 206 -25.77 9.97 -0.77
N LYS A 207 -24.69 10.70 -1.04
CA LYS A 207 -24.56 12.12 -0.68
C LYS A 207 -25.66 12.98 -1.28
N THR A 208 -26.07 12.70 -2.51
CA THR A 208 -27.18 13.40 -3.17
C THR A 208 -28.50 13.15 -2.46
N ILE A 209 -28.77 11.90 -2.06
CA ILE A 209 -29.93 11.54 -1.22
C ILE A 209 -29.92 12.31 0.11
N LEU A 210 -28.74 12.50 0.71
CA LEU A 210 -28.61 13.14 2.02
C LEU A 210 -28.73 14.67 1.98
N THR A 211 -28.52 15.29 0.81
CA THR A 211 -28.39 16.75 0.67
C THR A 211 -29.48 17.40 -0.17
N GLY A 212 -30.24 16.64 -0.96
CA GLY A 212 -31.22 17.19 -1.90
C GLY A 212 -32.45 16.32 -2.10
N GLU A 213 -33.32 16.78 -2.99
CA GLU A 213 -34.49 16.04 -3.44
C GLU A 213 -34.13 15.18 -4.65
N VAL A 214 -34.53 13.92 -4.63
CA VAL A 214 -34.34 13.00 -5.75
C VAL A 214 -35.72 12.56 -6.22
N ASN A 215 -35.97 12.56 -7.53
CA ASN A 215 -37.24 12.05 -8.04
C ASN A 215 -37.23 10.52 -8.15
N ARG A 216 -38.41 9.90 -8.10
CA ARG A 216 -38.56 8.44 -8.07
C ARG A 216 -37.91 7.69 -9.24
N PRO A 217 -38.04 8.14 -10.51
CA PRO A 217 -37.35 7.51 -11.65
C PRO A 217 -35.82 7.55 -11.51
N GLN A 218 -35.26 8.74 -11.28
CA GLN A 218 -33.81 8.94 -11.13
C GLN A 218 -33.25 8.12 -9.97
N PHE A 219 -33.99 8.05 -8.85
CA PHE A 219 -33.60 7.24 -7.72
C PHE A 219 -33.53 5.75 -8.06
N SER A 220 -34.57 5.22 -8.72
CA SER A 220 -34.62 3.80 -9.07
C SER A 220 -33.54 3.42 -10.10
N ASP A 221 -33.25 4.29 -11.06
CA ASP A 221 -32.23 4.05 -12.08
C ASP A 221 -30.84 4.08 -11.46
N SER A 222 -30.55 5.09 -10.64
CA SER A 222 -29.26 5.21 -9.93
C SER A 222 -29.03 4.06 -8.94
N CYS A 223 -30.08 3.60 -8.25
CA CYS A 223 -29.98 2.43 -7.37
C CYS A 223 -29.59 1.16 -8.15
N LYS A 224 -30.18 0.94 -9.34
CA LYS A 224 -29.82 -0.19 -10.21
C LYS A 224 -28.41 -0.07 -10.76
N GLU A 225 -28.02 1.13 -11.21
CA GLU A 225 -26.70 1.40 -11.78
C GLU A 225 -25.57 1.18 -10.76
N TYR A 226 -25.78 1.62 -9.50
CA TYR A 226 -24.77 1.56 -8.44
C TYR A 226 -24.92 0.36 -7.51
N GLY A 227 -25.85 -0.56 -7.79
CA GLY A 227 -26.03 -1.79 -7.00
C GLY A 227 -26.60 -1.55 -5.60
N LEU A 228 -27.40 -0.50 -5.40
CA LEU A 228 -28.10 -0.20 -4.15
C LEU A 228 -29.48 -0.87 -4.13
N HIS A 229 -29.80 -1.54 -3.04
CA HIS A 229 -31.09 -2.23 -2.85
C HIS A 229 -32.06 -1.41 -2.00
N LEU A 230 -32.19 -0.12 -2.31
CA LEU A 230 -33.06 0.81 -1.58
C LEU A 230 -34.38 1.07 -2.32
N GLN A 231 -35.47 1.33 -1.59
CA GLN A 231 -36.80 1.62 -2.13
C GLN A 231 -37.32 3.03 -1.80
N TYR A 232 -37.71 3.77 -2.84
CA TYR A 232 -38.07 5.19 -2.73
C TYR A 232 -39.09 5.58 -1.64
N ASP A 233 -40.16 4.79 -1.42
CA ASP A 233 -41.25 5.08 -0.48
C ASP A 233 -41.25 4.19 0.79
N SER A 234 -40.09 3.62 1.11
CA SER A 234 -39.89 2.78 2.30
C SER A 234 -39.69 3.61 3.56
N ASP A 235 -39.60 2.93 4.69
CA ASP A 235 -39.32 3.55 5.98
C ASP A 235 -37.81 3.55 6.26
N TYR A 236 -37.31 4.70 6.66
CA TYR A 236 -35.88 4.95 6.82
C TYR A 236 -35.53 5.50 8.19
N TYR A 237 -34.32 5.18 8.62
CA TYR A 237 -33.59 5.84 9.69
C TYR A 237 -32.27 6.38 9.13
N ALA A 238 -31.82 7.50 9.69
CA ALA A 238 -30.48 8.02 9.49
C ALA A 238 -29.70 7.95 10.81
N PHE A 239 -28.46 7.52 10.72
CA PHE A 239 -27.54 7.46 11.85
C PHE A 239 -26.34 8.34 11.54
N VAL A 240 -25.97 9.21 12.48
CA VAL A 240 -24.68 9.91 12.43
C VAL A 240 -23.76 9.24 13.44
N VAL A 241 -22.67 8.68 12.94
CA VAL A 241 -21.64 7.97 13.69
C VAL A 241 -20.41 8.87 13.77
N LYS A 242 -20.08 9.35 14.97
CA LYS A 242 -18.88 10.12 15.24
C LYS A 242 -17.81 9.24 15.87
N PHE A 243 -16.59 9.40 15.37
CA PHE A 243 -15.41 8.81 15.99
C PHE A 243 -15.05 9.66 17.20
N ASP A 244 -14.92 9.00 18.35
CA ASP A 244 -14.52 9.66 19.58
C ASP A 244 -13.00 9.87 19.60
N ASP A 245 -12.56 10.89 20.34
CA ASP A 245 -11.16 11.32 20.45
C ASP A 245 -10.52 11.57 19.07
N PHE A 246 -11.29 12.17 18.15
CA PHE A 246 -10.90 12.26 16.75
C PHE A 246 -9.56 12.99 16.52
N ASP A 247 -9.30 14.07 17.25
CA ASP A 247 -8.02 14.81 17.14
C ASP A 247 -6.82 13.97 17.60
N GLN A 248 -7.01 13.14 18.64
CA GLN A 248 -5.97 12.22 19.10
C GLN A 248 -5.77 11.08 18.09
N LEU A 249 -6.87 10.59 17.51
CA LEU A 249 -6.86 9.56 16.48
C LEU A 249 -6.13 10.05 15.22
N GLN A 250 -6.35 11.30 14.80
CA GLN A 250 -5.61 11.95 13.71
C GLN A 250 -4.12 12.16 13.99
N SER A 251 -3.78 12.39 15.26
CA SER A 251 -2.38 12.54 15.67
C SER A 251 -1.63 11.21 15.71
N ARG A 252 -2.35 10.11 15.96
CA ARG A 252 -1.77 8.77 16.13
C ARG A 252 -1.74 7.94 14.84
N TYR A 253 -2.69 8.15 13.93
CA TYR A 253 -2.89 7.33 12.75
C TYR A 253 -2.82 8.16 11.46
N SER A 254 -2.41 7.53 10.36
CA SER A 254 -2.41 8.21 9.06
C SER A 254 -3.83 8.41 8.54
N SER A 255 -4.06 9.38 7.65
CA SER A 255 -5.39 9.59 7.05
C SER A 255 -5.97 8.32 6.41
N LYS A 256 -5.12 7.47 5.81
CA LYS A 256 -5.52 6.19 5.23
C LYS A 256 -6.05 5.20 6.27
N ASP A 257 -5.44 5.16 7.46
CA ASP A 257 -5.89 4.28 8.55
C ASP A 257 -7.26 4.75 9.09
N ILE A 258 -7.48 6.06 9.16
CA ILE A 258 -8.78 6.64 9.55
C ILE A 258 -9.86 6.26 8.55
N ASP A 259 -9.58 6.38 7.25
CA ASP A 259 -10.49 5.97 6.20
C ASP A 259 -10.77 4.46 6.27
N LEU A 260 -9.78 3.64 6.65
CA LEU A 260 -9.97 2.22 6.90
C LEU A 260 -10.88 1.95 8.10
N PHE A 261 -10.75 2.69 9.21
CA PHE A 261 -11.64 2.57 10.36
C PHE A 261 -13.08 2.97 10.02
N LYS A 262 -13.27 4.02 9.22
CA LYS A 262 -14.59 4.41 8.69
C LYS A 262 -15.19 3.30 7.84
N TYR A 263 -14.40 2.76 6.91
CA TYR A 263 -14.83 1.66 6.05
C TYR A 263 -15.20 0.41 6.85
N ALA A 264 -14.41 0.05 7.85
CA ALA A 264 -14.71 -1.05 8.76
C ALA A 264 -16.01 -0.80 9.53
N ALA A 265 -16.21 0.40 10.09
CA ALA A 265 -17.44 0.75 10.78
C ALA A 265 -18.68 0.64 9.88
N ILE A 266 -18.59 1.08 8.62
CA ILE A 266 -19.67 0.90 7.62
C ILE A 266 -19.97 -0.58 7.40
N ASN A 267 -18.95 -1.39 7.12
CA ASN A 267 -19.15 -2.80 6.82
C ASN A 267 -19.70 -3.60 8.00
N ILE A 268 -19.20 -3.33 9.21
CA ILE A 268 -19.69 -3.98 10.44
C ILE A 268 -21.16 -3.60 10.66
N PHE A 269 -21.50 -2.34 10.47
CA PHE A 269 -22.88 -1.88 10.57
C PHE A 269 -23.80 -2.57 9.55
N GLU A 270 -23.40 -2.58 8.27
CA GLU A 270 -24.16 -3.20 7.18
C GLU A 270 -24.35 -4.71 7.41
N GLU A 271 -23.35 -5.41 7.96
CA GLU A 271 -23.45 -6.83 8.32
C GLU A 271 -24.42 -7.05 9.49
N MET A 272 -24.27 -6.30 10.59
CA MET A 272 -25.03 -6.53 11.82
C MET A 272 -26.52 -6.22 11.69
N ILE A 273 -26.90 -5.31 10.80
CA ILE A 273 -28.29 -4.87 10.64
C ILE A 273 -29.02 -5.57 9.48
N ARG A 274 -28.34 -6.47 8.76
CA ARG A 274 -28.86 -7.17 7.56
C ARG A 274 -30.17 -7.92 7.79
N ASP A 275 -30.34 -8.50 8.97
CA ASP A 275 -31.57 -9.22 9.32
C ASP A 275 -32.75 -8.28 9.59
N LEU A 276 -32.48 -7.02 9.92
CA LEU A 276 -33.47 -6.00 10.23
C LEU A 276 -33.86 -5.17 8.99
N GLY A 277 -32.99 -5.09 7.98
CA GLY A 277 -33.23 -4.28 6.78
C GLY A 277 -31.98 -4.12 5.90
N VAL A 278 -31.97 -3.07 5.09
CA VAL A 278 -30.86 -2.75 4.18
C VAL A 278 -30.19 -1.47 4.65
N ALA A 279 -28.88 -1.50 4.86
CA ALA A 279 -28.10 -0.33 5.26
C ALA A 279 -27.07 0.08 4.20
N VAL A 280 -26.77 1.37 4.17
CA VAL A 280 -25.76 1.98 3.30
C VAL A 280 -25.05 3.09 4.07
N GLY A 281 -23.73 2.98 4.22
CA GLY A 281 -22.91 4.01 4.87
C GLY A 281 -22.16 4.92 3.90
N VAL A 282 -21.95 6.18 4.27
CA VAL A 282 -21.08 7.12 3.55
C VAL A 282 -20.39 8.09 4.50
N SER A 283 -19.13 8.46 4.22
CA SER A 283 -18.46 9.55 4.94
C SER A 283 -18.83 10.91 4.35
N LEU A 284 -19.50 11.76 5.14
CA LEU A 284 -19.84 13.13 4.78
C LEU A 284 -18.73 14.09 5.18
N ASN A 285 -18.32 14.06 6.45
CA ASN A 285 -17.27 14.91 6.98
C ASN A 285 -16.01 14.11 7.33
N VAL A 286 -14.95 14.85 7.66
CA VAL A 286 -13.65 14.25 8.01
C VAL A 286 -13.75 13.39 9.27
N ASN A 287 -14.64 13.71 10.22
CA ASN A 287 -14.72 13.06 11.53
C ASN A 287 -15.95 12.15 11.74
N ASP A 288 -16.76 11.93 10.70
CA ASP A 288 -18.00 11.16 10.83
C ASP A 288 -18.34 10.31 9.61
N VAL A 289 -19.31 9.43 9.85
CA VAL A 289 -19.98 8.60 8.85
C VAL A 289 -21.48 8.72 9.08
N VAL A 290 -22.23 8.78 7.99
CA VAL A 290 -23.69 8.72 8.00
C VAL A 290 -24.15 7.37 7.45
N MET A 291 -24.97 6.66 8.21
CA MET A 291 -25.61 5.42 7.77
C MET A 291 -27.07 5.68 7.46
N LEU A 292 -27.51 5.28 6.27
CA LEU A 292 -28.91 5.16 5.92
C LEU A 292 -29.35 3.72 6.15
N PHE A 293 -30.51 3.55 6.78
CA PHE A 293 -31.08 2.23 7.02
C PHE A 293 -32.54 2.20 6.59
N GLU A 294 -32.82 1.38 5.60
CA GLU A 294 -34.17 1.00 5.22
C GLU A 294 -34.64 -0.15 6.10
N THR A 295 -35.68 0.08 6.89
CA THR A 295 -36.26 -0.98 7.73
C THR A 295 -37.25 -1.82 6.93
N ARG A 296 -37.38 -3.10 7.27
CA ARG A 296 -38.40 -3.97 6.64
C ARG A 296 -39.81 -3.44 6.92
N ALA A 297 -40.63 -3.38 5.87
CA ALA A 297 -42.03 -2.98 5.98
C ALA A 297 -42.92 -4.16 6.42
N GLY A 298 -44.04 -3.85 7.11
CA GLY A 298 -45.10 -4.82 7.47
C GLY A 298 -45.29 -5.02 8.98
N GLU A 299 -46.14 -5.99 9.36
CA GLU A 299 -46.45 -6.33 10.76
C GLU A 299 -45.23 -6.80 11.58
N HIS A 300 -44.14 -7.18 10.91
CA HIS A 300 -42.89 -7.63 11.52
C HIS A 300 -41.78 -6.57 11.45
N ALA A 301 -42.11 -5.31 11.17
CA ALA A 301 -41.13 -4.22 11.18
C ALA A 301 -40.51 -4.10 12.59
N PRO A 302 -39.17 -4.10 12.71
CA PRO A 302 -38.52 -3.98 14.01
C PRO A 302 -38.88 -2.64 14.67
N GLY A 303 -39.24 -2.69 15.95
CA GLY A 303 -39.48 -1.49 16.74
C GLY A 303 -38.19 -0.72 17.00
N ASP A 304 -38.34 0.55 17.41
CA ASP A 304 -37.21 1.44 17.69
C ASP A 304 -36.24 0.85 18.73
N GLU A 305 -36.72 0.10 19.72
CA GLU A 305 -35.90 -0.57 20.74
C GLU A 305 -34.96 -1.62 20.16
N ILE A 306 -35.45 -2.44 19.22
CA ILE A 306 -34.63 -3.49 18.57
C ILE A 306 -33.54 -2.85 17.72
N ILE A 307 -33.87 -1.77 17.02
CA ILE A 307 -32.90 -1.01 16.25
C ILE A 307 -31.85 -0.44 17.19
N GLN A 308 -32.26 0.24 18.27
CA GLN A 308 -31.34 0.82 19.26
C GLN A 308 -30.41 -0.23 19.90
N ASP A 309 -30.91 -1.44 20.21
CA ASP A 309 -30.09 -2.56 20.68
C ASP A 309 -29.03 -2.97 19.64
N ALA A 310 -29.41 -3.10 18.37
CA ALA A 310 -28.47 -3.40 17.30
C ALA A 310 -27.38 -2.32 17.16
N ILE A 311 -27.73 -1.04 17.33
CA ILE A 311 -26.75 0.05 17.36
C ILE A 311 -25.82 -0.06 18.58
N GLY A 312 -26.36 -0.42 19.75
CA GLY A 312 -25.56 -0.68 20.95
C GLY A 312 -24.50 -1.74 20.69
N ARG A 313 -24.92 -2.91 20.18
CA ARG A 313 -24.01 -4.02 19.84
C ARG A 313 -23.00 -3.64 18.76
N PHE A 314 -23.40 -2.86 17.75
CA PHE A 314 -22.49 -2.34 16.73
C PHE A 314 -21.34 -1.55 17.35
N ARG A 315 -21.66 -0.63 18.27
CA ARG A 315 -20.65 0.21 18.93
C ARG A 315 -19.71 -0.59 19.81
N GLU A 316 -20.24 -1.54 20.56
CA GLU A 316 -19.45 -2.47 21.37
C GLU A 316 -18.50 -3.29 20.50
N THR A 317 -18.99 -3.82 19.39
CA THR A 317 -18.20 -4.61 18.43
C THR A 317 -17.06 -3.78 17.85
N VAL A 318 -17.32 -2.55 17.38
CA VAL A 318 -16.23 -1.72 16.84
C VAL A 318 -15.19 -1.40 17.93
N CYS A 319 -15.62 -1.08 19.14
CA CYS A 319 -14.74 -0.78 20.26
C CYS A 319 -13.88 -2.01 20.69
N GLU A 320 -14.42 -3.22 20.55
CA GLU A 320 -13.71 -4.47 20.88
C GLU A 320 -12.61 -4.80 19.86
N TYR A 321 -12.90 -4.65 18.56
CA TYR A 321 -11.99 -5.07 17.49
C TYR A 321 -11.07 -3.96 16.98
N TYR A 322 -11.39 -2.69 17.23
CA TYR A 322 -10.63 -1.54 16.74
C TYR A 322 -10.30 -0.57 17.88
N PRO A 323 -9.17 0.16 17.81
CA PRO A 323 -8.76 1.10 18.85
C PRO A 323 -9.54 2.42 18.78
N VAL A 324 -10.84 2.36 18.52
CA VAL A 324 -11.71 3.51 18.30
C VAL A 324 -13.03 3.32 19.04
N SER A 325 -13.51 4.38 19.72
CA SER A 325 -14.86 4.43 20.27
C SER A 325 -15.77 5.23 19.34
N LEU A 326 -17.05 4.85 19.29
CA LEU A 326 -18.05 5.48 18.46
C LEU A 326 -19.22 6.02 19.30
N THR A 327 -19.54 7.29 19.08
CA THR A 327 -20.79 7.91 19.52
C THR A 327 -21.77 7.95 18.36
N THR A 328 -22.99 7.47 18.56
CA THR A 328 -23.99 7.38 17.49
C THR A 328 -25.24 8.17 17.86
N SER A 329 -25.77 8.91 16.91
CA SER A 329 -27.07 9.58 17.03
C SER A 329 -28.05 9.03 16.01
N VAL A 330 -29.30 8.84 16.45
CA VAL A 330 -30.36 8.18 15.66
C VAL A 330 -31.46 9.17 15.33
N SER A 331 -31.79 9.29 14.05
CA SER A 331 -32.94 10.07 13.59
C SER A 331 -34.26 9.42 14.00
N ARG A 332 -35.38 10.09 13.73
CA ARG A 332 -36.68 9.44 13.80
C ARG A 332 -36.89 8.58 12.57
N ARG A 333 -37.80 7.62 12.68
CA ARG A 333 -38.33 6.89 11.52
C ARG A 333 -39.02 7.89 10.59
N VAL A 334 -38.70 7.81 9.31
CA VAL A 334 -39.33 8.65 8.29
C VAL A 334 -39.68 7.83 7.06
N ARG A 335 -40.83 8.13 6.46
CA ARG A 335 -41.27 7.45 5.26
C ARG A 335 -40.88 8.23 4.03
N GLY A 336 -40.18 7.57 3.11
CA GLY A 336 -39.77 8.13 1.83
C GLY A 336 -38.41 8.84 1.88
N VAL A 337 -37.62 8.64 0.83
CA VAL A 337 -36.23 9.10 0.73
C VAL A 337 -36.11 10.63 0.80
N ASN A 338 -37.09 11.39 0.29
CA ASN A 338 -37.01 12.86 0.25
C ASN A 338 -37.09 13.53 1.63
N HIS A 339 -37.50 12.80 2.67
CA HIS A 339 -37.52 13.34 4.02
C HIS A 339 -36.23 13.02 4.81
N LEU A 340 -35.36 12.16 4.27
CA LEU A 340 -34.06 11.83 4.88
C LEU A 340 -33.15 13.04 5.12
N PRO A 341 -33.01 14.02 4.20
CA PRO A 341 -32.15 15.19 4.44
C PRO A 341 -32.48 15.95 5.74
N ALA A 342 -33.77 16.06 6.08
CA ALA A 342 -34.21 16.70 7.32
C ALA A 342 -33.84 15.86 8.54
N GLU A 343 -34.03 14.55 8.47
CA GLU A 343 -33.72 13.61 9.55
C GLU A 343 -32.20 13.42 9.79
N VAL A 344 -31.39 13.50 8.73
CA VAL A 344 -29.92 13.51 8.83
C VAL A 344 -29.45 14.76 9.57
N ARG A 345 -30.00 15.93 9.22
CA ARG A 345 -29.73 17.19 9.94
C ARG A 345 -30.18 17.12 11.40
N HIS A 346 -31.32 16.48 11.66
CA HIS A 346 -31.80 16.24 13.00
C HIS A 346 -30.84 15.33 13.80
N ALA A 347 -30.38 14.23 13.21
CA ALA A 347 -29.36 13.36 13.82
C ALA A 347 -28.06 14.13 14.11
N TYR A 348 -27.60 14.99 13.20
CA TYR A 348 -26.47 15.89 13.46
C TYR A 348 -26.68 16.80 14.68
N ASN A 349 -27.88 17.38 14.82
CA ASN A 349 -28.21 18.20 15.99
C ASN A 349 -28.22 17.36 17.28
N LEU A 350 -28.73 16.12 17.23
CA LEU A 350 -28.66 15.19 18.36
C LEU A 350 -27.20 14.89 18.72
N SER A 351 -26.31 14.73 17.74
CA SER A 351 -24.88 14.44 17.97
C SER A 351 -24.17 15.50 18.83
N ALA A 352 -24.69 16.73 18.92
CA ALA A 352 -24.17 17.76 19.82
C ALA A 352 -24.32 17.38 21.30
N TYR A 353 -25.32 16.58 21.66
CA TYR A 353 -25.50 16.05 23.02
C TYR A 353 -24.42 15.05 23.42
N ARG A 354 -23.50 14.65 22.53
CA ARG A 354 -22.25 13.97 22.90
C ARG A 354 -21.48 14.76 23.97
N PHE A 355 -21.55 16.09 23.89
CA PHE A 355 -20.96 16.97 24.89
C PHE A 355 -21.46 16.69 26.31
N LEU A 356 -22.73 16.31 26.46
CA LEU A 356 -23.38 16.05 27.76
C LEU A 356 -23.38 14.57 28.14
N PHE A 357 -23.65 13.68 27.18
CA PHE A 357 -23.81 12.25 27.41
C PHE A 357 -22.50 11.46 27.37
N GLY A 358 -21.41 12.11 26.94
CA GLY A 358 -20.10 11.51 26.85
C GLY A 358 -19.84 10.75 25.55
N LYS A 359 -18.59 10.34 25.40
CA LYS A 359 -18.10 9.44 24.35
C LYS A 359 -18.77 8.08 24.50
N GLY A 360 -18.85 7.33 23.40
CA GLY A 360 -19.47 6.03 23.42
C GLY A 360 -20.95 6.09 23.86
N SER A 361 -21.67 7.16 23.52
CA SER A 361 -23.09 7.26 23.82
C SER A 361 -23.97 6.90 22.61
N LEU A 362 -25.12 6.29 22.88
CA LEU A 362 -26.25 6.24 21.94
C LEU A 362 -27.19 7.41 22.25
N ILE A 363 -27.38 8.28 21.26
CA ILE A 363 -28.12 9.52 21.41
C ILE A 363 -29.40 9.44 20.56
N THR A 364 -30.54 9.39 21.25
CA THR A 364 -31.85 9.27 20.62
C THR A 364 -32.68 10.53 20.86
N SER A 365 -33.71 10.72 20.03
CA SER A 365 -34.70 11.78 20.23
C SER A 365 -35.32 11.74 21.63
N GLU A 366 -35.68 10.54 22.10
CA GLU A 366 -36.33 10.33 23.39
C GLU A 366 -35.46 10.79 24.56
N ARG A 367 -34.17 10.38 24.54
CA ARG A 367 -33.20 10.79 25.57
C ARG A 367 -33.02 12.32 25.58
N VAL A 368 -32.90 12.95 24.42
CA VAL A 368 -32.77 14.41 24.31
C VAL A 368 -34.05 15.15 24.72
N MET A 369 -35.24 14.57 24.52
CA MET A 369 -36.49 15.17 24.97
C MET A 369 -36.57 15.28 26.50
N GLN A 370 -36.01 14.31 27.24
CA GLN A 370 -35.93 14.40 28.71
C GLN A 370 -35.10 15.60 29.16
N ASN A 371 -33.95 15.84 28.50
CA ASN A 371 -33.09 17.00 28.73
C ASN A 371 -33.79 18.32 28.36
N LYS A 372 -34.49 18.36 27.22
CA LYS A 372 -35.24 19.55 26.78
C LYS A 372 -36.46 19.86 27.68
N ALA A 373 -37.04 18.85 28.31
CA ALA A 373 -38.13 19.00 29.26
C ALA A 373 -37.65 19.51 30.63
N ASN A 374 -36.35 19.49 30.91
CA ASN A 374 -35.80 20.02 32.15
C ASN A 374 -36.03 21.55 32.21
N PRO A 375 -36.73 22.07 33.23
CA PRO A 375 -37.03 23.50 33.32
C PRO A 375 -35.81 24.34 33.73
N ARG A 376 -34.69 23.73 34.15
CA ARG A 376 -33.50 24.48 34.55
C ARG A 376 -32.86 25.18 33.36
N GLN A 377 -32.66 26.49 33.51
CA GLN A 377 -32.03 27.35 32.50
C GLN A 377 -30.54 27.57 32.76
N SER A 378 -30.07 27.34 33.98
CA SER A 378 -28.69 27.56 34.41
C SER A 378 -28.26 26.54 35.46
N HIS A 379 -26.95 26.36 35.62
CA HIS A 379 -26.36 25.68 36.79
C HIS A 379 -26.72 26.41 38.09
N SER A 380 -26.69 25.66 39.19
CA SER A 380 -26.96 26.21 40.52
C SER A 380 -25.86 27.20 40.95
N PRO A 381 -26.21 28.44 41.35
CA PRO A 381 -25.25 29.42 41.86
C PRO A 381 -24.47 28.93 43.08
N LYS A 382 -25.06 27.97 43.83
CA LYS A 382 -24.42 27.32 44.98
C LYS A 382 -23.10 26.67 44.57
N TRP A 383 -23.09 25.89 43.49
CA TRP A 383 -21.89 25.15 43.07
C TRP A 383 -20.84 26.05 42.45
N GLU A 384 -21.25 27.11 41.75
CA GLU A 384 -20.33 28.15 41.29
C GLU A 384 -19.62 28.82 42.48
N THR A 385 -20.36 29.20 43.52
CA THR A 385 -19.78 29.79 44.74
C THR A 385 -18.77 28.85 45.39
N ILE A 386 -19.14 27.58 45.56
CA ILE A 386 -18.25 26.54 46.13
C ILE A 386 -17.00 26.35 45.26
N LEU A 387 -17.15 26.34 43.94
CA LEU A 387 -16.03 26.21 43.00
C LEU A 387 -15.05 27.38 43.14
N LEU A 388 -15.56 28.61 43.13
CA LEU A 388 -14.74 29.82 43.24
C LEU A 388 -14.06 29.93 44.62
N ASP A 389 -14.73 29.55 45.70
CA ASP A 389 -14.13 29.55 47.03
C ASP A 389 -13.00 28.51 47.16
N ASN A 390 -13.18 27.31 46.59
CA ASN A 390 -12.12 26.31 46.53
C ASN A 390 -10.97 26.75 45.61
N LEU A 391 -11.28 27.45 44.52
CA LEU A 391 -10.28 28.06 43.62
C LEU A 391 -9.45 29.12 44.35
N ARG A 392 -10.06 29.98 45.16
CA ARG A 392 -9.33 30.96 45.98
C ARG A 392 -8.37 30.30 46.95
N GLN A 393 -8.82 29.23 47.59
CA GLN A 393 -8.07 28.46 48.58
C GLN A 393 -7.04 27.49 47.96
N GLY A 394 -7.05 27.30 46.63
CA GLY A 394 -6.19 26.32 45.96
C GLY A 394 -6.52 24.85 46.30
N SER A 395 -7.75 24.59 46.75
CA SER A 395 -8.20 23.24 47.13
C SER A 395 -8.58 22.43 45.89
N VAL A 396 -7.61 21.70 45.32
CA VAL A 396 -7.83 20.84 44.13
C VAL A 396 -8.92 19.80 44.37
N LYS A 397 -8.92 19.17 45.54
CA LYS A 397 -9.95 18.18 45.91
C LYS A 397 -11.35 18.79 45.94
N GLY A 398 -11.49 19.99 46.49
CA GLY A 398 -12.79 20.67 46.57
C GLY A 398 -13.26 21.18 45.21
N MET A 399 -12.35 21.68 44.36
CA MET A 399 -12.66 22.04 42.97
C MET A 399 -13.16 20.84 42.17
N LYS A 400 -12.50 19.69 42.31
CA LYS A 400 -12.92 18.45 41.65
C LYS A 400 -14.35 18.05 42.05
N GLN A 401 -14.66 18.07 43.35
CA GLN A 401 -16.00 17.77 43.85
C GLN A 401 -17.05 18.76 43.32
N ALA A 402 -16.72 20.06 43.27
CA ALA A 402 -17.62 21.06 42.72
C ALA A 402 -17.87 20.83 41.21
N PHE A 403 -16.84 20.51 40.43
CA PHE A 403 -16.98 20.17 39.01
C PHE A 403 -17.84 18.92 38.80
N GLU A 404 -17.68 17.87 39.60
CA GLU A 404 -18.52 16.67 39.53
C GLU A 404 -20.01 17.01 39.74
N GLN A 405 -20.32 17.83 40.75
CA GLN A 405 -21.70 18.24 41.02
C GLN A 405 -22.28 19.14 39.93
N ILE A 406 -21.47 20.06 39.40
CA ILE A 406 -21.86 20.90 38.26
C ILE A 406 -22.13 20.02 37.03
N ARG A 407 -21.22 19.10 36.71
CA ARG A 407 -21.38 18.17 35.58
C ARG A 407 -22.69 17.43 35.69
N ASP A 408 -23.00 16.87 36.86
CA ASP A 408 -24.24 16.12 37.07
C ASP A 408 -25.47 17.01 36.81
N GLU A 409 -25.47 18.27 37.25
CA GLU A 409 -26.53 19.22 36.93
C GLU A 409 -26.63 19.53 35.43
N LEU A 410 -25.49 19.80 34.77
CA LEU A 410 -25.44 20.14 33.35
C LEU A 410 -25.85 18.96 32.46
N SER A 411 -25.52 17.74 32.84
CA SER A 411 -25.82 16.51 32.08
C SER A 411 -27.33 16.28 31.89
N GLY A 412 -28.15 16.82 32.80
CA GLY A 412 -29.61 16.73 32.73
C GLY A 412 -30.29 17.90 32.02
N MET A 413 -29.57 18.95 31.63
CA MET A 413 -30.12 20.13 30.96
C MET A 413 -30.16 19.97 29.43
N SER A 414 -30.89 20.84 28.74
CA SER A 414 -30.73 20.98 27.29
C SER A 414 -29.30 21.38 26.94
N TYR A 415 -28.83 20.97 25.76
CA TYR A 415 -27.49 21.31 25.25
C TYR A 415 -27.24 22.82 25.27
N GLU A 416 -28.23 23.62 24.86
CA GLU A 416 -28.11 25.07 24.80
C GLU A 416 -27.93 25.71 26.19
N ASN A 417 -28.70 25.24 27.17
CA ASN A 417 -28.62 25.73 28.56
C ASN A 417 -27.35 25.24 29.25
N ALA A 418 -26.97 23.98 29.01
CA ALA A 418 -25.74 23.41 29.54
C ALA A 418 -24.51 24.13 28.99
N LEU A 419 -24.47 24.40 27.68
CA LEU A 419 -23.39 25.15 27.05
C LEU A 419 -23.32 26.58 27.59
N SER A 420 -24.47 27.25 27.74
CA SER A 420 -24.52 28.61 28.30
C SER A 420 -24.02 28.65 29.75
N SER A 421 -24.45 27.70 30.58
CA SER A 421 -24.01 27.54 31.97
C SER A 421 -22.51 27.28 32.05
N PHE A 422 -22.02 26.40 31.19
CA PHE A 422 -20.60 26.09 31.09
C PHE A 422 -19.76 27.30 30.66
N MET A 423 -20.21 28.07 29.66
CA MET A 423 -19.55 29.32 29.26
C MET A 423 -19.52 30.34 30.41
N HIS A 424 -20.61 30.44 31.18
CA HIS A 424 -20.67 31.30 32.37
C HIS A 424 -19.64 30.87 33.42
N LEU A 425 -19.55 29.57 33.73
CA LEU A 425 -18.58 29.03 34.67
C LEU A 425 -17.14 29.26 34.24
N MET A 426 -16.81 29.00 32.98
CA MET A 426 -15.46 29.26 32.45
C MET A 426 -15.10 30.74 32.51
N THR A 427 -16.07 31.62 32.27
CA THR A 427 -15.89 33.08 32.42
C THR A 427 -15.66 33.47 33.89
N ALA A 428 -16.39 32.87 34.83
CA ALA A 428 -16.22 33.11 36.26
C ALA A 428 -14.84 32.66 36.75
N ILE A 429 -14.39 31.47 36.36
CA ILE A 429 -13.04 30.95 36.66
C ILE A 429 -11.97 31.90 36.11
N TYR A 430 -12.11 32.30 34.84
CA TYR A 430 -11.17 33.21 34.19
C TYR A 430 -11.06 34.55 34.94
N ASN A 431 -12.19 35.16 35.27
CA ASN A 431 -12.24 36.44 35.99
C ASN A 431 -11.60 36.34 37.38
N GLU A 432 -11.82 35.23 38.10
CA GLU A 432 -11.20 35.01 39.42
C GLU A 432 -9.68 34.80 39.31
N LEU A 433 -9.21 34.04 38.31
CA LEU A 433 -7.78 33.87 38.06
C LEU A 433 -7.09 35.17 37.64
N PHE A 434 -7.77 36.00 36.86
CA PHE A 434 -7.29 37.33 36.49
C PHE A 434 -7.26 38.27 37.69
N ALA A 435 -8.34 38.34 38.48
CA ALA A 435 -8.42 39.19 39.67
C ALA A 435 -7.40 38.80 40.75
N SER A 436 -7.08 37.51 40.88
CA SER A 436 -6.03 37.00 41.77
C SER A 436 -4.60 37.20 41.22
N GLY A 437 -4.44 37.72 39.99
CA GLY A 437 -3.15 37.97 39.36
C GLY A 437 -2.43 36.70 38.88
N ARG A 438 -3.12 35.55 38.83
CA ARG A 438 -2.57 34.26 38.37
C ARG A 438 -2.49 34.14 36.85
N ILE A 439 -3.24 34.98 36.13
CA ILE A 439 -3.19 35.10 34.67
C ILE A 439 -2.81 36.54 34.32
N ALA A 440 -1.85 36.70 33.42
CA ALA A 440 -1.44 38.02 32.91
C ALA A 440 -2.43 38.52 31.83
N PRO A 441 -2.61 39.84 31.68
CA PRO A 441 -3.35 40.37 30.55
C PRO A 441 -2.65 40.03 29.23
N SER A 442 -3.22 39.11 28.45
CA SER A 442 -2.78 38.83 27.08
C SER A 442 -3.11 40.03 26.19
N GLY A 443 -2.12 40.64 25.54
CA GLY A 443 -2.31 41.77 24.62
C GLY A 443 -3.17 41.46 23.36
N HIS A 444 -3.58 40.21 23.17
CA HIS A 444 -4.41 39.74 22.05
C HIS A 444 -5.68 39.04 22.57
N GLY A 445 -6.58 39.80 23.19
CA GLY A 445 -7.95 39.35 23.49
C GLY A 445 -8.08 38.43 24.69
N SER A 446 -7.90 38.99 25.89
CA SER A 446 -8.33 38.39 27.16
C SER A 446 -9.87 38.31 27.23
N GLY A 447 -10.48 37.18 26.86
CA GLY A 447 -11.94 37.06 26.90
C GLY A 447 -12.54 35.76 26.38
N ILE A 448 -13.86 35.79 26.16
CA ILE A 448 -14.71 34.64 25.81
C ILE A 448 -14.23 33.85 24.57
N LEU A 449 -13.46 34.48 23.68
CA LEU A 449 -12.89 33.85 22.50
C LEU A 449 -11.78 32.84 22.83
N GLU A 450 -10.92 33.12 23.83
CA GLU A 450 -9.90 32.15 24.28
C GLU A 450 -10.56 30.93 24.92
N ILE A 451 -11.59 31.18 25.74
CA ILE A 451 -12.43 30.13 26.33
C ILE A 451 -13.06 29.29 25.22
N TRP A 452 -13.70 29.93 24.23
CA TRP A 452 -14.35 29.21 23.14
C TRP A 452 -13.37 28.37 22.31
N LYS A 453 -12.19 28.92 21.97
CA LYS A 453 -11.14 28.14 21.29
C LYS A 453 -10.68 26.94 22.10
N SER A 454 -10.54 27.09 23.41
CA SER A 454 -10.17 25.97 24.28
C SER A 454 -11.25 24.90 24.30
N ILE A 455 -12.53 25.28 24.27
CA ILE A 455 -13.67 24.34 24.33
C ILE A 455 -13.84 23.58 23.02
N SER A 456 -13.64 24.25 21.88
CA SER A 456 -13.79 23.64 20.55
C SER A 456 -12.87 22.43 20.30
N ASN A 457 -11.82 22.26 21.11
CA ASN A 457 -10.88 21.14 21.03
C ASN A 457 -11.30 19.93 21.86
N TYR A 458 -12.41 20.01 22.60
CA TYR A 458 -12.88 18.94 23.48
C TYR A 458 -14.25 18.45 23.04
N GLU A 459 -14.48 17.14 23.22
CA GLU A 459 -15.70 16.50 22.75
C GLU A 459 -16.79 16.40 23.83
N THR A 460 -16.40 16.40 25.11
CA THR A 460 -17.29 16.19 26.26
C THR A 460 -17.04 17.17 27.40
N LEU A 461 -18.06 17.36 28.26
CA LEU A 461 -17.94 18.11 29.51
C LEU A 461 -16.83 17.55 30.41
N ASP A 462 -16.73 16.22 30.53
CA ASP A 462 -15.70 15.57 31.34
C ASP A 462 -14.29 15.89 30.81
N ASP A 463 -14.07 15.88 29.49
CA ASP A 463 -12.77 16.21 28.91
C ASP A 463 -12.35 17.65 29.27
N VAL A 464 -13.27 18.61 29.15
CA VAL A 464 -12.95 20.02 29.43
C VAL A 464 -12.74 20.25 30.92
N PHE A 465 -13.60 19.69 31.79
CA PHE A 465 -13.45 19.81 33.23
C PHE A 465 -12.17 19.17 33.73
N GLN A 466 -11.81 18.00 33.21
CA GLN A 466 -10.56 17.34 33.55
C GLN A 466 -9.35 18.18 33.10
N SER A 467 -9.36 18.69 31.88
CA SER A 467 -8.29 19.57 31.38
C SER A 467 -8.17 20.87 32.19
N THR A 468 -9.31 21.46 32.55
CA THR A 468 -9.38 22.66 33.38
C THR A 468 -8.80 22.38 34.77
N LEU A 469 -9.19 21.28 35.41
CA LEU A 469 -8.67 20.88 36.72
C LEU A 469 -7.16 20.64 36.69
N VAL A 470 -6.64 19.95 35.68
CA VAL A 470 -5.18 19.72 35.50
C VAL A 470 -4.44 21.04 35.29
N SER A 471 -5.03 21.99 34.57
CA SER A 471 -4.44 23.31 34.34
C SER A 471 -4.42 24.14 35.62
N LEU A 472 -5.52 24.13 36.39
CA LEU A 472 -5.60 24.78 37.69
C LEU A 472 -4.60 24.16 38.68
N GLU A 473 -4.53 22.83 38.77
CA GLU A 473 -3.60 22.13 39.64
C GLU A 473 -2.15 22.51 39.33
N ARG A 474 -1.76 22.54 38.04
CA ARG A 474 -0.42 23.01 37.63
C ARG A 474 -0.16 24.45 38.07
N MET A 475 -1.13 25.35 37.94
CA MET A 475 -1.00 26.74 38.39
C MET A 475 -0.76 26.81 39.91
N PHE A 476 -1.51 26.05 40.71
CA PHE A 476 -1.35 26.02 42.18
C PHE A 476 -0.04 25.36 42.62
N GLN A 477 0.42 24.32 41.92
CA GLN A 477 1.71 23.69 42.20
C GLN A 477 2.89 24.62 41.87
N GLN A 478 2.76 25.44 40.82
CA GLN A 478 3.76 26.48 40.49
C GLN A 478 3.82 27.58 41.56
N THR A 479 2.70 27.93 42.21
CA THR A 479 2.66 28.92 43.32
C THR A 479 3.42 28.45 44.57
N VAL A 480 3.56 27.14 44.81
CA VAL A 480 4.34 26.61 45.95
C VAL A 480 5.86 26.73 45.72
N THR A 481 6.28 26.99 44.47
CA THR A 481 7.70 27.14 44.09
C THR A 481 8.11 28.62 43.89
N GLU A 482 7.24 29.57 44.25
CA GLU A 482 7.46 31.02 44.13
C GLU A 482 8.38 31.62 45.22
N SER A 483 8.95 30.81 46.12
CA SER A 483 9.99 31.30 47.04
C SER A 483 11.31 31.65 46.33
N SER A 484 11.49 31.23 45.07
CA SER A 484 12.68 31.51 44.27
C SER A 484 12.54 32.80 43.44
N THR A 485 11.36 33.04 42.83
CA THR A 485 11.13 34.22 41.98
C THR A 485 10.99 35.50 42.81
N ASP A 486 10.26 35.47 43.93
CA ASP A 486 10.14 36.65 44.81
C ASP A 486 11.49 37.01 45.44
N LYS A 487 12.32 36.01 45.77
CA LYS A 487 13.68 36.23 46.26
C LYS A 487 14.56 36.88 45.18
N ASN A 488 14.51 36.38 43.94
CA ASN A 488 15.26 36.97 42.82
C ASN A 488 14.81 38.41 42.50
N ILE A 489 13.51 38.72 42.62
CA ILE A 489 12.97 40.08 42.43
C ILE A 489 13.52 41.02 43.51
N VAL A 490 13.55 40.58 44.77
CA VAL A 490 14.07 41.37 45.89
C VAL A 490 15.59 41.57 45.75
N GLU A 491 16.33 40.51 45.41
CA GLU A 491 17.78 40.59 45.17
C GLU A 491 18.11 41.56 44.02
N ALA A 492 17.40 41.47 42.88
CA ALA A 492 17.59 42.38 41.75
C ALA A 492 17.22 43.83 42.09
N ALA A 493 16.12 44.06 42.83
CA ALA A 493 15.74 45.39 43.29
C ALA A 493 16.77 45.98 44.27
N THR A 494 17.31 45.16 45.18
CA THR A 494 18.38 45.56 46.09
C THR A 494 19.66 45.90 45.33
N GLU A 495 20.04 45.12 44.33
CA GLU A 495 21.20 45.39 43.48
C GLU A 495 21.05 46.72 42.71
N LEU A 496 19.89 46.95 42.09
CA LEU A 496 19.62 48.22 41.39
C LEU A 496 19.68 49.43 42.32
N ILE A 497 19.20 49.28 43.56
CA ILE A 497 19.32 50.33 44.58
C ILE A 497 20.80 50.57 44.93
N LEU A 498 21.58 49.52 45.14
CA LEU A 498 22.99 49.64 45.51
C LEU A 498 23.85 50.23 44.37
N LEU A 499 23.50 49.95 43.12
CA LEU A 499 24.21 50.48 41.95
C LEU A 499 23.86 51.95 41.67
N ASN A 500 22.61 52.37 41.94
CA ASN A 500 22.09 53.67 41.49
C ASN A 500 21.61 54.58 42.63
N TYR A 501 21.96 54.31 43.90
CA TYR A 501 21.46 55.10 45.04
C TYR A 501 21.78 56.60 44.95
N ASN A 502 22.81 56.98 44.21
CA ASN A 502 23.26 58.35 44.00
C ASN A 502 22.37 59.15 43.04
N ASP A 503 21.52 58.49 42.25
CA ASP A 503 20.56 59.14 41.36
C ASP A 503 19.40 59.71 42.18
N ASN A 504 19.14 61.02 42.08
CA ASN A 504 18.06 61.71 42.79
C ASN A 504 16.66 61.27 42.32
N ALA A 505 16.53 60.80 41.08
CA ALA A 505 15.26 60.41 40.47
C ALA A 505 14.83 58.99 40.84
N LEU A 506 15.75 58.17 41.37
CA LEU A 506 15.51 56.76 41.68
C LEU A 506 14.33 56.58 42.64
N CYS A 507 13.28 55.92 42.15
CA CYS A 507 12.07 55.62 42.91
C CYS A 507 11.55 54.21 42.60
N ALA A 508 10.52 53.76 43.33
CA ALA A 508 9.95 52.42 43.14
C ALA A 508 9.43 52.19 41.71
N ASP A 509 8.87 53.22 41.05
CA ASP A 509 8.39 53.13 39.68
C ASP A 509 9.55 52.92 38.69
N GLN A 510 10.65 53.68 38.83
CA GLN A 510 11.83 53.53 37.97
C GLN A 510 12.52 52.17 38.13
N ILE A 511 12.56 51.63 39.35
CA ILE A 511 13.10 50.29 39.61
C ILE A 511 12.18 49.23 38.98
N ALA A 512 10.86 49.41 39.07
CA ALA A 512 9.89 48.50 38.46
C ALA A 512 9.98 48.51 36.93
N ASP A 513 10.12 49.69 36.31
CA ASP A 513 10.33 49.84 34.87
C ASP A 513 11.61 49.15 34.41
N SER A 514 12.71 49.32 35.16
CA SER A 514 14.00 48.67 34.87
C SER A 514 13.94 47.14 34.95
N LEU A 515 13.01 46.60 35.74
CA LEU A 515 12.76 45.16 35.89
C LEU A 515 11.59 44.66 35.02
N GLY A 516 10.98 45.52 34.19
CA GLY A 516 9.85 45.16 33.32
C GLY A 516 8.59 44.72 34.07
N MET A 517 8.33 45.27 35.27
CA MET A 517 7.23 44.83 36.14
C MET A 517 6.37 45.98 36.68
N ASN A 518 5.19 45.63 37.21
CA ASN A 518 4.29 46.59 37.83
C ASN A 518 4.83 47.07 39.20
N ALA A 519 4.92 48.39 39.41
CA ALA A 519 5.44 48.99 40.64
C ALA A 519 4.68 48.59 41.92
N ARG A 520 3.35 48.38 41.85
CA ARG A 520 2.56 47.90 43.00
C ARG A 520 2.94 46.48 43.39
N ARG A 521 3.24 45.61 42.43
CA ARG A 521 3.72 44.24 42.68
C ARG A 521 5.10 44.28 43.34
N LEU A 522 6.04 45.03 42.75
CA LEU A 522 7.38 45.19 43.30
C LEU A 522 7.35 45.71 44.74
N ALA A 523 6.58 46.79 45.00
CA ALA A 523 6.48 47.36 46.34
C ALA A 523 5.89 46.38 47.37
N LYS A 524 4.91 45.56 46.98
CA LYS A 524 4.32 44.53 47.83
C LYS A 524 5.33 43.42 48.14
N THR A 525 5.94 42.83 47.10
CA THR A 525 6.92 41.75 47.23
C THR A 525 8.13 42.19 48.06
N PHE A 526 8.69 43.37 47.77
CA PHE A 526 9.83 43.93 48.49
C PHE A 526 9.53 44.17 49.97
N LYS A 527 8.36 44.74 50.29
CA LYS A 527 7.95 44.99 51.69
C LYS A 527 7.68 43.69 52.45
N GLN A 528 7.10 42.69 51.80
CA GLN A 528 6.86 41.38 52.42
C GLN A 528 8.18 40.66 52.73
N ALA A 529 9.18 40.76 51.86
CA ALA A 529 10.47 40.11 52.04
C ALA A 529 11.42 40.85 53.01
N THR A 530 11.46 42.19 52.95
CA THR A 530 12.43 43.00 53.71
C THR A 530 11.85 43.64 54.98
N GLY A 531 10.52 43.64 55.13
CA GLY A 531 9.82 44.32 56.22
C GLY A 531 9.73 45.85 56.07
N MET A 532 10.32 46.45 55.04
CA MET A 532 10.37 47.90 54.82
C MET A 532 10.00 48.29 53.39
N SER A 533 9.62 49.55 53.17
CA SER A 533 9.33 50.01 51.80
C SER A 533 10.63 50.23 51.01
N ILE A 534 10.54 50.22 49.69
CA ILE A 534 11.68 50.50 48.80
C ILE A 534 12.27 51.89 49.08
N ALA A 535 11.40 52.88 49.36
CA ALA A 535 11.84 54.23 49.71
C ALA A 535 12.60 54.26 51.05
N ASP A 536 12.14 53.51 52.05
CA ASP A 536 12.81 53.41 53.35
C ASP A 536 14.18 52.72 53.21
N TYR A 537 14.23 51.65 52.42
CA TYR A 537 15.45 50.91 52.15
C TYR A 537 16.48 51.78 51.41
N LEU A 538 16.07 52.46 50.34
CA LEU A 538 16.92 53.39 49.58
C LEU A 538 17.45 54.53 50.47
N ASN A 539 16.59 55.15 51.29
CA ASN A 539 17.03 56.17 52.24
C ASN A 539 18.04 55.61 53.25
N GLY A 540 17.86 54.36 53.68
CA GLY A 540 18.81 53.67 54.56
C GLY A 540 20.19 53.52 53.93
N VAL A 541 20.24 53.01 52.69
CA VAL A 541 21.47 52.87 51.91
C VAL A 541 22.17 54.22 51.71
N ARG A 542 21.44 55.27 51.33
CA ARG A 542 22.00 56.62 51.16
C ARG A 542 22.61 57.17 52.45
N MET A 543 21.98 56.94 53.60
CA MET A 543 22.49 57.39 54.91
C MET A 543 23.73 56.61 55.35
N GLU A 544 23.81 55.31 55.05
CA GLU A 544 25.00 54.50 55.30
C GLU A 544 26.17 54.96 54.44
N LYS A 545 25.93 55.18 53.15
CA LYS A 545 26.95 55.70 52.22
C LYS A 545 27.39 57.12 52.58
N ALA A 546 26.48 57.96 53.08
CA ALA A 546 26.83 59.28 53.57
C ALA A 546 27.75 59.21 54.80
N ALA A 547 27.45 58.34 55.78
CA ALA A 547 28.30 58.15 56.94
C ALA A 547 29.68 57.58 56.56
N GLU A 548 29.71 56.64 55.61
CA GLU A 548 30.96 56.08 55.05
C GLU A 548 31.83 57.18 54.44
N LEU A 549 31.27 58.02 53.57
CA LEU A 549 31.98 59.13 52.92
C LEU A 549 32.46 60.18 53.94
N LEU A 550 31.65 60.52 54.94
CA LEU A 550 32.04 61.48 55.99
C LEU A 550 33.19 60.96 56.87
N ARG A 551 33.31 59.64 57.03
CA ARG A 551 34.41 58.98 57.77
C ARG A 551 35.67 58.81 56.93
N SER A 552 35.53 58.40 55.68
CA SER A 552 36.66 57.96 54.85
C SER A 552 37.27 59.06 53.97
N SER A 553 36.61 60.22 53.84
CA SER A 553 37.02 61.26 52.91
C SER A 553 37.15 62.65 53.55
N ARG A 554 37.78 63.57 52.82
CA ARG A 554 37.87 64.99 53.20
C ARG A 554 36.77 65.85 52.59
N LEU A 555 35.71 65.23 52.06
CA LEU A 555 34.60 65.91 51.41
C LEU A 555 33.83 66.78 52.41
N SER A 556 33.31 67.91 51.92
CA SER A 556 32.36 68.74 52.65
C SER A 556 31.00 68.06 52.74
N VAL A 557 30.18 68.45 53.73
CA VAL A 557 28.84 67.89 53.91
C VAL A 557 27.97 68.10 52.66
N ASN A 558 28.11 69.24 51.97
CA ASN A 558 27.38 69.52 50.74
C ASN A 558 27.81 68.60 49.58
N GLU A 559 29.10 68.28 49.47
CA GLU A 559 29.58 67.33 48.47
C GLU A 559 29.13 65.90 48.77
N VAL A 560 29.04 65.51 50.04
CA VAL A 560 28.51 64.20 50.43
C VAL A 560 27.02 64.11 50.11
N LEU A 561 26.25 65.13 50.44
CA LEU A 561 24.81 65.24 50.16
C LEU A 561 24.52 64.99 48.67
N LEU A 562 25.25 65.67 47.78
CA LEU A 562 25.07 65.53 46.33
C LEU A 562 25.49 64.13 45.85
N ARG A 563 26.58 63.56 46.40
CA ARG A 563 27.07 62.23 46.02
C ARG A 563 26.18 61.08 46.44
N VAL A 564 25.29 61.27 47.41
CA VAL A 564 24.34 60.24 47.85
C VAL A 564 22.92 60.48 47.35
N GLY A 565 22.72 61.41 46.41
CA GLY A 565 21.44 61.58 45.70
C GLY A 565 20.38 62.39 46.44
N TYR A 566 20.77 63.28 47.36
CA TYR A 566 19.84 64.27 47.94
C TYR A 566 20.02 65.64 47.29
N GLU A 567 18.91 66.33 47.03
CA GLU A 567 18.91 67.74 46.59
C GLU A 567 18.57 68.69 47.75
N ASN A 568 17.81 68.21 48.74
CA ASN A 568 17.33 69.03 49.84
C ASN A 568 18.20 68.87 51.09
N GLU A 569 18.97 69.91 51.41
CA GLU A 569 19.85 69.96 52.57
C GLU A 569 19.11 69.78 53.90
N SER A 570 17.98 70.47 54.09
CA SER A 570 17.19 70.36 55.32
C SER A 570 16.66 68.93 55.55
N TYR A 571 16.25 68.26 54.47
CA TYR A 571 15.79 66.87 54.53
C TYR A 571 16.93 65.91 54.87
N PHE A 572 18.08 66.04 54.22
CA PHE A 572 19.27 65.22 54.48
C PHE A 572 19.75 65.35 55.92
N TYR A 573 19.88 66.58 56.44
CA TYR A 573 20.30 66.82 57.83
C TYR A 573 19.33 66.20 58.84
N ARG A 574 18.02 66.31 58.60
CA ARG A 574 17.00 65.70 59.46
C ARG A 574 17.09 64.17 59.43
N MET A 575 17.18 63.57 58.25
CA MET A 575 17.28 62.11 58.12
C MET A 575 18.57 61.56 58.74
N PHE A 576 19.70 62.24 58.54
CA PHE A 576 20.99 61.84 59.10
C PHE A 576 21.00 61.95 60.63
N LYS A 577 20.49 63.07 61.17
CA LYS A 577 20.34 63.25 62.62
C LYS A 577 19.39 62.23 63.24
N ASN A 578 18.29 61.91 62.56
CA ASN A 578 17.35 60.89 63.03
C ASN A 578 18.00 59.49 63.07
N ARG A 579 18.86 59.14 62.10
CA ARG A 579 19.52 57.82 62.04
C ARG A 579 20.70 57.69 62.99
N TYR A 580 21.53 58.72 63.13
CA TYR A 580 22.81 58.66 63.87
C TYR A 580 22.85 59.51 65.15
N GLY A 581 21.76 60.21 65.49
CA GLY A 581 21.64 61.01 66.71
C GLY A 581 22.41 62.35 66.70
N MET A 582 23.14 62.67 65.62
CA MET A 582 23.95 63.88 65.48
C MET A 582 23.93 64.40 64.04
N THR A 583 24.23 65.68 63.84
CA THR A 583 24.26 66.27 62.50
C THR A 583 25.43 65.72 61.67
N PRO A 584 25.35 65.70 60.32
CA PRO A 584 26.45 65.28 59.46
C PRO A 584 27.79 65.98 59.77
N LYS A 585 27.72 67.28 60.11
CA LYS A 585 28.88 68.10 60.47
C LYS A 585 29.52 67.64 61.78
N GLU A 586 28.72 67.39 62.81
CA GLU A 586 29.18 66.84 64.09
C GLU A 586 29.76 65.43 63.91
N PHE A 587 29.13 64.60 63.06
CA PHE A 587 29.59 63.26 62.75
C PHE A 587 30.97 63.26 62.09
N ALA A 588 31.17 64.11 61.07
CA ALA A 588 32.46 64.23 60.37
C ALA A 588 33.59 64.78 61.26
N LEU A 589 33.26 65.61 62.25
CA LEU A 589 34.22 66.14 63.24
C LEU A 589 34.64 65.09 64.28
N ARG A 590 33.74 64.17 64.63
CA ARG A 590 34.02 63.09 65.60
C ARG A 590 34.74 61.87 65.02
N MET A 591 34.60 61.66 63.71
CA MET A 591 35.09 60.46 63.02
C MET A 591 36.38 60.69 62.22
N LYS A 592 36.89 61.92 62.21
CA LYS A 592 38.24 62.29 61.79
C LYS A 592 39.14 62.38 63.01
#